data_AF-A0A2V8EGE1-F1
#
_entry.id   AF-A0A2V8EGE1-F1
#
_cell.length_a   1.000
_cell.length_b   1.000
_cell.length_c   1.000
_cell.angle_alpha   90.00
_cell.angle_beta   90.00
_cell.angle_gamma   90.00
#
_symmetry.space_group_name_H-M   'P 1'
#
loop_
_entity.id
_entity.type
_entity.pdbx_description
1 polymer ?
#
loop_
_entity_poly.entity_id
_entity_poly.type
_entity_poly.pdbx_seq_one_letter_code
_entity_poly.pdbx_strand_id
1 'polypeptide(L)'
;MSELVIPRGTEGGPVFTADGGVVGLTSQADRNDDGRRGSSRLVRTADVCEVVAAAEKKMAATSPPPSAHLPVEPDWPLPSDAFKDAAGRRAGSLSPYQVSTPTFDVAFITPVMVYGVRHQADLMAKRTRQGSRTIDAGPLPVSRWMDFGNWSEYVEDLPPVLLVRITPKQVEGFWKGVARGAAQTQGVALPPLTRAKSGFSRMRAYCGEAEVTPIHSFDLAPRSGPDQTHEGLYVFDPSAFEPGCSTVRLVLYGEKVPERGEPRTIESSILQQIAQDFALYRDR
;
A
#
# COMPACT_ATOMS: atom_id res chain seq x y z
N MET A 1 -10.84 -28.93 -31.84
CA MET A 1 -10.85 -28.51 -30.43
C MET A 1 -10.48 -27.04 -30.41
N SER A 2 -11.40 -26.15 -30.04
CA SER A 2 -11.09 -24.73 -29.92
C SER A 2 -10.50 -24.49 -28.53
N GLU A 3 -9.30 -23.92 -28.48
CA GLU A 3 -8.68 -23.49 -27.23
C GLU A 3 -9.30 -22.14 -26.85
N LEU A 4 -10.00 -22.08 -25.72
CA LEU A 4 -10.55 -20.83 -25.20
C LEU A 4 -9.39 -20.02 -24.62
N VAL A 5 -9.11 -18.85 -25.20
CA VAL A 5 -8.12 -17.89 -24.69
C VAL A 5 -8.86 -16.84 -23.87
N ILE A 6 -8.57 -16.76 -22.57
CA ILE A 6 -9.10 -15.73 -21.67
C ILE A 6 -8.09 -14.56 -21.63
N PRO A 7 -8.43 -13.38 -22.16
CA PRO A 7 -7.59 -12.18 -22.02
C PRO A 7 -7.50 -11.75 -20.54
N ARG A 8 -6.37 -11.17 -20.15
CA ARG A 8 -6.25 -10.51 -18.84
C ARG A 8 -7.25 -9.36 -18.73
N GLY A 9 -7.83 -9.16 -17.54
CA GLY A 9 -8.85 -8.12 -17.32
C GLY A 9 -10.27 -8.56 -17.64
N THR A 10 -10.48 -9.85 -17.97
CA THR A 10 -11.82 -10.42 -18.21
C THR A 10 -12.27 -11.35 -17.08
N GLU A 11 -11.58 -11.34 -15.94
CA GLU A 11 -11.87 -12.17 -14.77
C GLU A 11 -13.26 -11.93 -14.21
N GLY A 12 -13.92 -13.00 -13.77
CA GLY A 12 -15.31 -12.92 -13.31
C GLY A 12 -16.33 -12.77 -14.44
N GLY A 13 -15.89 -12.71 -15.70
CA GLY A 13 -16.77 -12.68 -16.87
C GLY A 13 -17.44 -14.03 -17.12
N PRO A 14 -18.69 -14.06 -17.62
CA PRO A 14 -19.40 -15.30 -17.93
C PRO A 14 -18.82 -15.99 -19.16
N VAL A 15 -18.77 -17.32 -19.11
CA VAL A 15 -18.46 -18.17 -20.26
C VAL A 15 -19.72 -18.88 -20.70
N PHE A 16 -20.03 -18.80 -21.99
CA PHE A 16 -21.27 -19.33 -22.57
C PHE A 16 -21.03 -20.56 -23.43
N THR A 17 -22.02 -21.46 -23.47
CA THR A 17 -22.17 -22.47 -24.51
C THR A 17 -22.70 -21.86 -25.81
N ALA A 18 -22.65 -22.63 -26.90
CA ALA A 18 -23.10 -22.17 -28.22
C ALA A 18 -24.60 -21.85 -28.28
N ASP A 19 -25.41 -22.42 -27.39
CA ASP A 19 -26.83 -22.15 -27.19
C ASP A 19 -27.11 -21.02 -26.19
N GLY A 20 -26.08 -20.35 -25.67
CA GLY A 20 -26.21 -19.19 -24.78
C GLY A 20 -26.34 -19.51 -23.28
N GLY A 21 -26.18 -20.77 -22.88
CA GLY A 21 -26.16 -21.17 -21.47
C GLY A 21 -24.84 -20.78 -20.77
N VAL A 22 -24.90 -20.32 -19.51
CA VAL A 22 -23.70 -20.00 -18.73
C VAL A 22 -23.10 -21.27 -18.12
N VAL A 23 -21.85 -21.58 -18.48
CA VAL A 23 -21.11 -22.75 -17.97
C VAL A 23 -20.15 -22.43 -16.83
N GLY A 24 -19.80 -21.16 -16.66
CA GLY A 24 -19.00 -20.72 -15.54
C GLY A 24 -18.52 -19.28 -15.66
N LEU A 25 -17.62 -18.91 -14.76
CA LEU A 25 -16.93 -17.63 -14.74
C LEU A 25 -15.44 -17.82 -15.03
N THR A 26 -14.84 -16.88 -15.76
CA THR A 26 -13.40 -16.84 -15.99
C THR A 26 -12.64 -16.58 -14.68
N SER A 27 -11.49 -17.23 -14.52
CA SER A 27 -10.56 -16.98 -13.41
C SER A 27 -9.13 -17.02 -13.92
N GLN A 28 -8.21 -16.33 -13.22
CA GLN A 28 -6.78 -16.50 -13.46
C GLN A 28 -6.27 -17.79 -12.85
N ALA A 29 -5.25 -18.37 -13.49
CA ALA A 29 -4.44 -19.41 -12.89
C ALA A 29 -3.52 -18.79 -11.85
N ASP A 30 -3.45 -19.42 -10.67
CA ASP A 30 -2.62 -18.97 -9.56
C ASP A 30 -1.13 -18.94 -9.98
N ARG A 31 -0.40 -17.93 -9.51
CA ARG A 31 0.96 -17.59 -9.97
C ARG A 31 1.99 -18.68 -9.66
N ASN A 32 1.66 -19.60 -8.74
CA ASN A 32 2.50 -20.73 -8.32
C ASN A 32 2.33 -22.00 -9.17
N ASP A 33 1.48 -21.99 -10.21
CA ASP A 33 1.30 -23.15 -11.09
C ASP A 33 2.32 -23.10 -12.24
N ASP A 34 3.57 -23.45 -11.92
CA ASP A 34 4.78 -23.37 -12.76
C ASP A 34 4.78 -24.30 -14.01
N GLY A 35 3.61 -24.74 -14.48
CA GLY A 35 3.50 -25.79 -15.51
C GLY A 35 2.73 -25.43 -16.79
N ARG A 36 1.95 -24.34 -16.85
CA ARG A 36 1.09 -24.07 -18.03
C ARG A 36 0.89 -22.59 -18.30
N ARG A 37 1.83 -21.98 -19.02
CA ARG A 37 1.56 -20.75 -19.79
C ARG A 37 0.37 -21.05 -20.73
N GLY A 38 -0.79 -20.45 -20.46
CA GLY A 38 -1.96 -20.52 -21.33
C GLY A 38 -3.22 -21.22 -20.78
N SER A 39 -3.21 -21.74 -19.54
CA SER A 39 -4.44 -22.36 -19.01
C SER A 39 -5.48 -21.33 -18.57
N SER A 40 -6.44 -21.08 -19.44
CA SER A 40 -7.72 -20.47 -19.11
C SER A 40 -8.42 -21.28 -18.02
N ARG A 41 -8.61 -20.71 -16.81
CA ARG A 41 -9.36 -21.37 -15.74
C ARG A 41 -10.81 -20.91 -15.75
N LEU A 42 -11.71 -21.87 -15.58
CA LEU A 42 -13.15 -21.65 -15.50
C LEU A 42 -13.64 -22.21 -14.17
N VAL A 43 -14.28 -21.34 -13.38
CA VAL A 43 -15.04 -21.75 -12.18
C VAL A 43 -16.42 -22.14 -12.67
N ARG A 44 -16.85 -23.39 -12.47
CA ARG A 44 -18.11 -23.89 -13.03
C ARG A 44 -19.30 -23.24 -12.33
N THR A 45 -20.39 -23.07 -13.05
CA THR A 45 -21.63 -22.48 -12.52
C THR A 45 -22.10 -23.17 -11.23
N ALA A 46 -21.98 -24.50 -11.14
CA ALA A 46 -22.36 -25.24 -9.93
C ALA A 46 -21.56 -24.81 -8.69
N ASP A 47 -20.24 -24.66 -8.83
CA ASP A 47 -19.34 -24.23 -7.76
C ASP A 47 -19.65 -22.77 -7.35
N VAL A 48 -19.93 -21.90 -8.33
CA VAL A 48 -20.38 -20.51 -8.08
C VAL A 48 -21.72 -20.49 -7.32
N CYS A 49 -22.71 -21.26 -7.76
CA CYS A 49 -24.03 -21.32 -7.13
C CYS A 49 -23.94 -21.83 -5.70
N GLU A 50 -23.10 -22.82 -5.42
CA GLU A 50 -22.88 -23.32 -4.06
C GLU A 50 -22.31 -22.22 -3.15
N VAL A 51 -21.29 -21.49 -3.62
CA VAL A 51 -20.68 -20.39 -2.87
C VAL A 51 -21.68 -19.25 -2.64
N VAL A 52 -22.47 -18.88 -3.64
CA VAL A 52 -23.51 -17.85 -3.52
C VAL A 52 -24.58 -18.27 -2.52
N ALA A 53 -25.09 -19.51 -2.59
CA ALA A 53 -26.07 -20.01 -1.63
C ALA A 53 -25.52 -20.07 -0.19
N ALA A 54 -24.24 -20.41 -0.03
CA ALA A 54 -23.57 -20.38 1.27
C ALA A 54 -23.38 -18.94 1.78
N ALA A 55 -23.07 -17.99 0.89
CA ALA A 55 -22.95 -16.57 1.21
C ALA A 55 -24.31 -15.99 1.64
N GLU A 56 -25.40 -16.27 0.92
CA GLU A 56 -26.76 -15.85 1.27
C GLU A 56 -27.15 -16.31 2.67
N LYS A 57 -26.89 -17.58 3.01
CA LYS A 57 -27.14 -18.11 4.36
C LYS A 57 -26.35 -17.36 5.44
N LYS A 58 -25.08 -17.01 5.18
CA LYS A 58 -24.25 -16.25 6.12
C LYS A 58 -24.71 -14.79 6.23
N MET A 59 -25.11 -14.19 5.11
CA MET A 59 -25.63 -12.81 5.07
C MET A 59 -26.96 -12.69 5.81
N ALA A 60 -27.84 -13.70 5.76
CA ALA A 60 -29.09 -13.71 6.51
C ALA A 60 -28.88 -13.62 8.05
N ALA A 61 -27.72 -14.06 8.54
CA ALA A 61 -27.34 -13.99 9.95
C ALA A 61 -26.54 -12.72 10.30
N THR A 62 -26.30 -11.82 9.35
CA THR A 62 -25.45 -10.64 9.52
C THR A 62 -26.25 -9.37 9.26
N SER A 63 -26.11 -8.36 10.12
CA SER A 63 -26.70 -7.05 9.84
C SER A 63 -26.12 -6.47 8.54
N PRO A 64 -26.94 -5.87 7.66
CA PRO A 64 -26.43 -5.17 6.48
C PRO A 64 -25.39 -4.12 6.86
N PRO A 65 -24.38 -3.87 6.01
CA PRO A 65 -23.47 -2.77 6.24
C PRO A 65 -24.26 -1.45 6.33
N PRO A 66 -23.78 -0.47 7.11
CA PRO A 66 -24.42 0.84 7.19
C PRO A 66 -24.64 1.43 5.79
N SER A 67 -25.79 2.07 5.56
CA SER A 67 -26.09 2.76 4.29
C SER A 67 -25.29 4.05 4.10
N ALA A 68 -24.25 4.27 4.91
CA ALA A 68 -23.35 5.41 4.77
C ALA A 68 -22.56 5.25 3.46
N HIS A 69 -22.56 6.29 2.63
CA HIS A 69 -21.76 6.31 1.44
C HIS A 69 -20.28 6.20 1.81
N LEU A 70 -19.55 5.35 1.09
CA LEU A 70 -18.10 5.29 1.22
C LEU A 70 -17.50 6.62 0.74
N PRO A 71 -16.41 7.08 1.38
CA PRO A 71 -15.64 8.21 0.87
C PRO A 71 -15.23 7.98 -0.59
N VAL A 72 -15.28 9.03 -1.40
CA VAL A 72 -14.89 9.01 -2.82
C VAL A 72 -13.59 9.78 -2.96
N GLU A 73 -12.71 9.32 -3.85
CA GLU A 73 -11.50 10.07 -4.16
C GLU A 73 -11.82 11.43 -4.80
N PRO A 74 -11.20 12.53 -4.36
CA PRO A 74 -11.34 13.81 -5.04
C PRO A 74 -10.80 13.74 -6.46
N ASP A 75 -11.47 14.40 -7.40
CA ASP A 75 -11.12 14.40 -8.83
C ASP A 75 -10.40 15.68 -9.26
N TRP A 76 -9.48 16.18 -8.44
CA TRP A 76 -8.81 17.47 -8.65
C TRP A 76 -7.48 17.35 -9.41
N PRO A 77 -7.47 17.37 -10.76
CA PRO A 77 -6.22 17.31 -11.51
C PRO A 77 -5.42 18.60 -11.29
N LEU A 78 -4.11 18.42 -11.06
CA LEU A 78 -3.16 19.53 -10.99
C LEU A 78 -2.13 19.43 -12.12
N PRO A 79 -1.75 20.57 -12.72
CA PRO A 79 -0.70 20.59 -13.71
C PRO A 79 0.65 20.24 -13.05
N SER A 80 1.54 19.60 -13.82
CA SER A 80 2.86 19.18 -13.34
C SER A 80 3.71 20.31 -12.75
N ASP A 81 3.53 21.53 -13.25
CA ASP A 81 4.26 22.71 -12.76
C ASP A 81 3.85 23.08 -11.33
N ALA A 82 2.58 22.88 -10.96
CA ALA A 82 2.13 23.10 -9.59
C ALA A 82 2.83 22.13 -8.61
N PHE A 83 2.97 20.85 -8.99
CA PHE A 83 3.71 19.88 -8.19
C PHE A 83 5.20 20.20 -8.11
N LYS A 84 5.80 20.65 -9.21
CA LYS A 84 7.21 21.07 -9.24
C LYS A 84 7.46 22.24 -8.29
N ASP A 85 6.63 23.27 -8.35
CA ASP A 85 6.74 24.44 -7.50
C ASP A 85 6.48 24.10 -6.03
N ALA A 86 5.52 23.21 -5.75
CA ALA A 86 5.26 22.73 -4.40
C ALA A 86 6.44 21.92 -3.85
N ALA A 87 6.98 20.98 -4.64
CA ALA A 87 8.13 20.17 -4.24
C ALA A 87 9.39 21.03 -4.02
N GLY A 88 9.60 22.07 -4.85
CA GLY A 88 10.71 23.01 -4.71
C GLY A 88 10.61 23.93 -3.48
N ARG A 89 9.38 24.27 -3.06
CA ARG A 89 9.11 25.11 -1.87
C ARG A 89 9.14 24.34 -0.56
N ARG A 90 9.12 23.01 -0.61
CA ARG A 90 9.07 22.19 0.60
C ARG A 90 10.36 22.38 1.40
N ALA A 91 10.24 23.00 2.56
CA ALA A 91 11.36 23.33 3.45
C ALA A 91 12.05 22.10 4.09
N GLY A 92 11.62 20.88 3.77
CA GLY A 92 12.12 19.62 4.31
C GLY A 92 12.49 18.60 3.23
N SER A 93 13.30 17.61 3.63
CA SER A 93 13.61 16.42 2.81
C SER A 93 12.33 15.81 2.25
N LEU A 94 12.33 15.36 1.00
CA LEU A 94 11.24 14.60 0.34
C LEU A 94 10.93 13.25 1.00
N SER A 95 11.49 13.01 2.18
CA SER A 95 11.13 11.90 3.05
C SER A 95 9.70 12.05 3.56
N PRO A 96 8.95 10.95 3.66
CA PRO A 96 7.64 10.93 4.31
C PRO A 96 7.71 11.34 5.78
N TYR A 97 6.63 11.94 6.26
CA TYR A 97 6.46 12.17 7.70
C TYR A 97 6.24 10.83 8.38
N GLN A 98 6.99 10.57 9.44
CA GLN A 98 7.02 9.24 10.06
C GLN A 98 6.72 9.32 11.54
N VAL A 99 5.93 8.35 12.00
CA VAL A 99 5.76 8.05 13.42
C VAL A 99 5.93 6.56 13.63
N SER A 100 6.21 6.17 14.86
CA SER A 100 6.35 4.76 15.19
C SER A 100 5.50 4.36 16.38
N THR A 101 5.12 3.09 16.37
CA THR A 101 4.57 2.35 17.52
C THR A 101 5.62 1.33 17.99
N PRO A 102 5.35 0.59 19.08
CA PRO A 102 6.17 -0.54 19.48
C PRO A 102 6.37 -1.62 18.40
N THR A 103 5.43 -1.82 17.47
CA THR A 103 5.52 -2.88 16.45
C THR A 103 5.52 -2.42 15.00
N PHE A 104 5.07 -1.19 14.71
CA PHE A 104 4.96 -0.68 13.34
C PHE A 104 5.62 0.69 13.17
N ASP A 105 6.13 0.94 11.97
CA ASP A 105 6.46 2.26 11.46
C ASP A 105 5.33 2.73 10.53
N VAL A 106 4.96 4.00 10.65
CA VAL A 106 3.88 4.62 9.88
C VAL A 106 4.45 5.79 9.11
N ALA A 107 4.19 5.83 7.81
CA ALA A 107 4.58 6.92 6.93
C ALA A 107 3.35 7.60 6.31
N PHE A 108 3.29 8.91 6.45
CA PHE A 108 2.33 9.78 5.77
C PHE A 108 2.98 10.32 4.51
N ILE A 109 2.38 10.03 3.36
CA ILE A 109 2.93 10.30 2.04
C ILE A 109 1.93 11.17 1.28
N THR A 110 2.40 12.34 0.85
CA THR A 110 1.61 13.29 0.06
C THR A 110 1.99 13.19 -1.42
N PRO A 111 1.10 13.58 -2.36
CA PRO A 111 1.40 13.55 -3.79
C PRO A 111 2.62 14.41 -4.16
N VAL A 112 2.84 15.52 -3.47
CA VAL A 112 4.02 16.38 -3.64
C VAL A 112 5.33 15.64 -3.37
N MET A 113 5.36 14.78 -2.34
CA MET A 113 6.55 13.97 -2.04
C MET A 113 6.80 12.92 -3.12
N VAL A 114 5.75 12.23 -3.57
CA VAL A 114 5.84 11.22 -4.65
C VAL A 114 6.40 11.86 -5.91
N TYR A 115 5.82 12.99 -6.33
CA TYR A 115 6.32 13.76 -7.47
C TYR A 115 7.79 14.15 -7.28
N GLY A 116 8.14 14.74 -6.12
CA GLY A 116 9.48 15.24 -5.86
C GLY A 116 10.54 14.13 -5.93
N VAL A 117 10.28 12.96 -5.33
CA VAL A 117 11.23 11.84 -5.34
C VAL A 117 11.47 11.33 -6.76
N ARG A 118 10.39 11.17 -7.55
CA ARG A 118 10.49 10.75 -8.96
C ARG A 118 11.22 11.79 -9.80
N HIS A 119 10.86 13.06 -9.67
CA HIS A 119 11.48 14.15 -10.41
C HIS A 119 12.98 14.25 -10.14
N GLN A 120 13.42 14.09 -8.88
CA GLN A 120 14.84 14.06 -8.53
C GLN A 120 15.56 12.85 -9.15
N ALA A 121 14.94 11.66 -9.10
CA ALA A 121 15.51 10.46 -9.71
C ALA A 121 15.70 10.62 -11.23
N ASP A 122 14.73 11.21 -11.92
CA ASP A 122 14.80 11.49 -13.36
C ASP A 122 15.89 12.50 -13.71
N LEU A 123 16.03 13.58 -12.93
CA LEU A 123 17.10 14.55 -13.12
C LEU A 123 18.48 13.93 -12.93
N MET A 124 18.64 13.06 -11.92
CA MET A 124 19.89 12.32 -11.71
C MET A 124 20.16 11.36 -12.87
N ALA A 125 19.16 10.59 -13.31
CA ALA A 125 19.30 9.68 -14.45
C ALA A 125 19.69 10.41 -15.74
N LYS A 126 19.10 11.59 -16.01
CA LYS A 126 19.44 12.43 -17.16
C LYS A 126 20.88 12.95 -17.09
N ARG A 127 21.35 13.39 -15.92
CA ARG A 127 22.75 13.82 -15.72
C ARG A 127 23.73 12.68 -15.97
N THR A 128 23.45 11.48 -15.45
CA THR A 128 24.28 10.29 -15.67
C THR A 128 24.35 9.91 -17.15
N ARG A 129 23.24 10.01 -17.89
CA ARG A 129 23.21 9.74 -19.34
C ARG A 129 24.00 10.76 -20.16
N GLN A 130 24.08 12.02 -19.70
CA GLN A 130 24.81 13.09 -20.39
C GLN A 130 26.33 13.05 -20.15
N GLY A 131 26.79 12.47 -19.03
CA GLY A 131 28.21 12.25 -18.72
C GLY A 131 28.67 10.82 -19.00
N SER A 132 28.84 10.42 -20.26
CA SER A 132 29.15 9.03 -20.64
C SER A 132 30.55 8.56 -20.22
N ARG A 133 30.63 7.56 -19.33
CA ARG A 133 31.45 6.32 -19.43
C ARG A 133 31.29 5.47 -18.15
N THR A 134 30.76 4.26 -18.31
CA THR A 134 30.96 3.08 -17.44
C THR A 134 30.99 3.34 -15.93
N ILE A 135 29.84 3.62 -15.34
CA ILE A 135 29.52 3.08 -14.01
C ILE A 135 28.16 2.44 -14.20
N ASP A 136 28.03 1.16 -13.85
CA ASP A 136 26.74 0.53 -13.60
C ASP A 136 26.07 1.33 -12.48
N ALA A 137 25.42 2.44 -12.85
CA ALA A 137 24.54 3.16 -11.98
C ALA A 137 23.33 2.27 -11.83
N GLY A 138 23.42 1.31 -10.89
CA GLY A 138 22.29 0.53 -10.44
C GLY A 138 21.11 1.46 -10.12
N PRO A 139 19.88 0.93 -10.13
CA PRO A 139 18.69 1.73 -9.87
C PRO A 139 18.91 2.62 -8.66
N LEU A 140 18.66 3.93 -8.81
CA LEU A 140 18.73 4.86 -7.69
C LEU A 140 17.89 4.28 -6.55
N PRO A 141 18.39 4.25 -5.31
CA PRO A 141 17.63 3.74 -4.18
C PRO A 141 16.45 4.69 -3.93
N VAL A 142 15.32 4.40 -4.57
CA VAL A 142 14.04 4.99 -4.23
C VAL A 142 13.79 4.60 -2.77
N SER A 143 13.51 5.58 -1.92
CA SER A 143 13.17 5.35 -0.51
C SER A 143 12.21 4.18 -0.40
N ARG A 144 12.45 3.23 0.53
CA ARG A 144 11.59 2.06 0.75
C ARG A 144 10.11 2.45 0.84
N TRP A 145 9.84 3.61 1.42
CA TRP A 145 8.49 4.15 1.58
C TRP A 145 7.78 4.52 0.27
N MET A 146 8.54 4.85 -0.78
CA MET A 146 8.06 5.29 -2.09
C MET A 146 7.96 4.16 -3.13
N ASP A 147 8.19 2.92 -2.70
CA ASP A 147 7.97 1.74 -3.54
C ASP A 147 6.68 1.05 -3.12
N PHE A 148 5.65 1.24 -3.95
CA PHE A 148 4.27 0.81 -3.71
C PHE A 148 3.96 -0.57 -4.30
N GLY A 149 4.96 -1.30 -4.80
CA GLY A 149 4.77 -2.66 -5.33
C GLY A 149 3.62 -2.73 -6.35
N ASN A 150 2.62 -3.58 -6.06
CA ASN A 150 1.45 -3.81 -6.90
C ASN A 150 0.50 -2.60 -7.03
N TRP A 151 0.69 -1.54 -6.25
CA TRP A 151 -0.10 -0.31 -6.33
C TRP A 151 0.67 0.87 -6.94
N SER A 152 1.81 0.61 -7.58
CA SER A 152 2.64 1.66 -8.18
C SER A 152 1.92 2.45 -9.28
N GLU A 153 1.08 1.79 -10.07
CA GLU A 153 0.27 2.41 -11.14
C GLU A 153 -0.79 3.34 -10.56
N TYR A 154 -1.51 2.92 -9.52
CA TYR A 154 -2.46 3.78 -8.80
C TYR A 154 -1.81 5.06 -8.26
N VAL A 155 -0.59 4.96 -7.73
CA VAL A 155 0.17 6.13 -7.23
C VAL A 155 0.88 6.88 -8.36
N GLU A 156 0.88 6.36 -9.59
CA GLU A 156 1.54 6.99 -10.73
C GLU A 156 0.90 8.34 -11.07
N ASP A 157 -0.43 8.36 -11.07
CA ASP A 157 -1.27 9.51 -11.45
C ASP A 157 -1.33 10.62 -10.40
N LEU A 158 -0.60 10.47 -9.29
CA LEU A 158 -0.54 11.44 -8.18
C LEU A 158 -1.95 11.81 -7.67
N PRO A 159 -2.78 10.83 -7.28
CA PRO A 159 -4.14 11.10 -6.82
C PRO A 159 -4.13 12.12 -5.68
N PRO A 160 -5.12 13.03 -5.58
CA PRO A 160 -5.16 14.11 -4.59
C PRO A 160 -5.59 13.59 -3.22
N VAL A 161 -4.91 12.57 -2.72
CA VAL A 161 -5.24 11.83 -1.50
C VAL A 161 -4.02 11.72 -0.60
N LEU A 162 -4.26 11.54 0.70
CA LEU A 162 -3.23 11.23 1.66
C LEU A 162 -3.03 9.71 1.76
N LEU A 163 -1.81 9.26 1.48
CA LEU A 163 -1.43 7.87 1.65
C LEU A 163 -0.81 7.66 3.03
N VAL A 164 -1.31 6.67 3.77
CA VAL A 164 -0.79 6.25 5.07
C VAL A 164 -0.30 4.81 4.95
N ARG A 165 1.01 4.63 4.93
CA ARG A 165 1.65 3.32 4.83
C ARG A 165 2.07 2.81 6.20
N ILE A 166 1.78 1.54 6.48
CA ILE A 166 2.10 0.87 7.72
C ILE A 166 3.04 -0.30 7.42
N THR A 167 4.24 -0.24 7.98
CA THR A 167 5.27 -1.26 7.80
C THR A 167 5.62 -1.92 9.14
N PRO A 168 5.58 -3.26 9.24
CA PRO A 168 6.07 -3.99 10.40
C PRO A 168 7.53 -3.65 10.73
N LYS A 169 7.79 -3.36 12.01
CA LYS A 169 9.16 -3.18 12.49
C LYS A 169 9.93 -4.49 12.40
N GLN A 170 11.10 -4.38 11.77
CA GLN A 170 12.06 -5.44 11.62
C GLN A 170 12.99 -5.44 12.83
N VAL A 171 12.98 -6.53 13.60
CA VAL A 171 13.78 -6.68 14.82
C VAL A 171 14.67 -7.91 14.73
N GLU A 172 15.92 -7.79 15.14
CA GLU A 172 16.80 -8.93 15.29
C GLU A 172 16.52 -9.62 16.64
N GLY A 173 16.44 -10.95 16.63
CA GLY A 173 16.33 -11.70 17.88
C GLY A 173 17.63 -11.60 18.67
N PHE A 174 17.54 -11.34 19.99
CA PHE A 174 18.72 -11.13 20.86
C PHE A 174 19.82 -12.19 20.67
N TRP A 175 19.47 -13.48 20.70
CA TRP A 175 20.43 -14.58 20.50
C TRP A 175 21.06 -14.60 19.10
N LYS A 176 20.34 -14.16 18.06
CA LYS A 176 20.90 -14.04 16.71
C LYS A 176 21.94 -12.92 16.64
N GLY A 177 21.67 -11.79 17.32
CA GLY A 177 22.64 -10.71 17.48
C GLY A 177 23.90 -11.15 18.22
N VAL A 178 23.77 -11.95 19.27
CA VAL A 178 24.91 -12.53 20.01
C VAL A 178 25.71 -13.50 19.13
N ALA A 179 25.06 -14.42 18.42
CA ALA A 179 25.72 -15.35 17.52
C ALA A 179 26.48 -14.62 16.40
N ARG A 180 25.89 -13.55 15.84
CA ARG A 180 26.53 -12.65 14.88
C ARG A 180 27.74 -11.93 15.49
N GLY A 181 27.62 -11.46 16.73
CA GLY A 181 28.74 -10.85 17.46
C GLY A 181 29.90 -11.84 17.66
N ALA A 182 29.60 -13.08 18.06
CA ALA A 182 30.61 -14.14 18.18
C ALA A 182 31.26 -14.48 16.83
N ALA A 183 30.49 -14.57 15.75
CA ALA A 183 31.03 -14.79 14.40
C ALA A 183 31.97 -13.65 13.96
N GLN A 184 31.64 -12.39 14.28
CA GLN A 184 32.52 -11.24 14.00
C GLN A 184 33.85 -11.33 14.74
N THR A 185 33.87 -11.82 15.99
CA THR A 185 35.13 -12.06 16.71
C THR A 185 36.00 -13.15 16.07
N GLN A 186 35.41 -14.01 15.24
CA GLN A 186 36.09 -15.03 14.44
C GLN A 186 36.38 -14.57 12.99
N GLY A 187 36.23 -13.27 12.71
CA GLY A 187 36.51 -12.69 11.40
C GLY A 187 35.38 -12.87 10.36
N VAL A 188 34.21 -13.36 10.77
CA VAL A 188 33.06 -13.55 9.88
C VAL A 188 32.03 -12.44 10.09
N ALA A 189 31.87 -11.56 9.09
CA ALA A 189 30.89 -10.48 9.13
C ALA A 189 29.50 -10.96 8.63
N LEU A 190 28.66 -11.44 9.55
CA LEU A 190 27.28 -11.79 9.22
C LEU A 190 26.37 -10.55 9.25
N PRO A 191 25.45 -10.38 8.27
CA PRO A 191 24.46 -9.32 8.31
C PRO A 191 23.40 -9.59 9.41
N PRO A 192 22.69 -8.55 9.90
CA PRO A 192 21.58 -8.73 10.85
C PRO A 192 20.49 -9.64 10.28
N LEU A 193 20.03 -10.60 11.08
CA LEU A 193 18.96 -11.54 10.71
C LEU A 193 17.62 -11.10 11.31
N THR A 194 17.09 -10.00 10.78
CA THR A 194 15.85 -9.38 11.26
C THR A 194 14.61 -10.16 10.84
N ARG A 195 13.56 -10.06 11.65
CA ARG A 195 12.21 -10.53 11.35
C ARG A 195 11.20 -9.52 11.86
N ALA A 196 10.00 -9.51 11.30
CA ALA A 196 8.91 -8.68 11.74
C ALA A 196 8.51 -9.07 13.16
N LYS A 197 8.30 -8.06 14.00
CA LYS A 197 7.83 -8.25 15.37
C LYS A 197 6.40 -8.83 15.39
N SER A 198 5.54 -8.37 14.48
CA SER A 198 4.20 -8.91 14.18
C SER A 198 3.86 -8.57 12.72
N GLY A 199 3.12 -9.43 12.03
CA GLY A 199 2.45 -9.03 10.79
C GLY A 199 1.39 -7.95 11.08
N PHE A 200 1.13 -7.11 10.09
CA PHE A 200 0.10 -6.08 10.13
C PHE A 200 -1.26 -6.70 9.79
N SER A 201 -2.31 -6.36 10.56
CA SER A 201 -3.66 -6.84 10.29
C SER A 201 -4.56 -5.71 9.79
N ARG A 202 -4.65 -4.60 10.53
CA ARG A 202 -5.49 -3.45 10.16
C ARG A 202 -5.13 -2.19 10.94
N MET A 203 -5.64 -1.06 10.48
CA MET A 203 -5.55 0.23 11.16
C MET A 203 -6.92 0.88 11.23
N ARG A 204 -7.20 1.59 12.32
CA ARG A 204 -8.32 2.53 12.45
C ARG A 204 -7.78 3.93 12.66
N ALA A 205 -8.37 4.92 12.00
CA ALA A 205 -8.02 6.32 12.16
C ALA A 205 -9.15 7.07 12.87
N TYR A 206 -8.80 8.05 13.69
CA TYR A 206 -9.75 8.84 14.46
C TYR A 206 -9.42 10.32 14.36
N CYS A 207 -10.49 11.11 14.24
CA CYS A 207 -10.47 12.53 14.46
C CYS A 207 -11.26 12.85 15.74
N GLY A 208 -10.55 13.19 16.81
CA GLY A 208 -11.12 13.19 18.17
C GLY A 208 -11.64 11.80 18.52
N GLU A 209 -12.94 11.70 18.78
CA GLU A 209 -13.63 10.42 19.04
C GLU A 209 -14.28 9.82 17.80
N ALA A 210 -14.42 10.59 16.71
CA ALA A 210 -15.02 10.11 15.49
C ALA A 210 -14.03 9.24 14.72
N GLU A 211 -14.44 8.02 14.35
CA GLU A 211 -13.66 7.19 13.45
C GLU A 211 -13.74 7.75 12.02
N VAL A 212 -12.58 7.82 11.38
CA VAL A 212 -12.41 8.26 10.00
C VAL A 212 -12.28 7.02 9.14
N THR A 213 -13.22 6.85 8.21
CA THR A 213 -13.21 5.75 7.24
C THR A 213 -12.22 6.08 6.11
N PRO A 214 -11.26 5.19 5.78
CA PRO A 214 -10.42 5.37 4.60
C PRO A 214 -11.24 5.25 3.32
N ILE A 215 -10.83 5.93 2.26
CA ILE A 215 -11.36 5.73 0.90
C ILE A 215 -11.00 4.33 0.41
N HIS A 216 -9.73 3.96 0.58
CA HIS A 216 -9.23 2.64 0.24
C HIS A 216 -8.34 2.06 1.34
N SER A 217 -8.44 0.74 1.51
CA SER A 217 -7.53 -0.05 2.34
C SER A 217 -6.88 -1.11 1.46
N PHE A 218 -5.62 -0.90 1.13
CA PHE A 218 -4.85 -1.77 0.25
C PHE A 218 -3.82 -2.57 1.04
N ASP A 219 -3.58 -3.80 0.58
CA ASP A 219 -2.45 -4.60 1.01
C ASP A 219 -1.31 -4.46 0.01
N LEU A 220 -0.14 -4.08 0.51
CA LEU A 220 1.09 -4.10 -0.24
C LEU A 220 1.63 -5.53 -0.22
N ALA A 221 1.81 -6.10 -1.41
CA ALA A 221 2.37 -7.43 -1.54
C ALA A 221 3.74 -7.49 -0.86
N PRO A 222 4.02 -8.54 -0.06
CA PRO A 222 5.32 -8.68 0.58
C PRO A 222 6.41 -8.72 -0.49
N ARG A 223 7.51 -8.03 -0.21
CA ARG A 223 8.69 -8.10 -1.09
C ARG A 223 9.25 -9.52 -1.05
N SER A 224 9.78 -9.98 -2.19
CA SER A 224 10.52 -11.23 -2.25
C SER A 224 11.67 -11.22 -1.24
N GLY A 225 11.60 -12.08 -0.23
CA GLY A 225 12.54 -12.12 0.88
C GLY A 225 12.12 -13.14 1.95
N PRO A 226 13.00 -13.43 2.93
CA PRO A 226 12.74 -14.46 3.94
C PRO A 226 11.62 -14.10 4.93
N ASP A 227 11.14 -12.87 4.93
CA ASP A 227 10.14 -12.35 5.85
C ASP A 227 9.01 -11.70 5.04
N GLN A 228 8.05 -12.52 4.63
CA GLN A 228 6.92 -12.14 3.76
C GLN A 228 5.80 -11.48 4.58
N THR A 229 6.09 -10.39 5.27
CA THR A 229 5.04 -9.68 6.02
C THR A 229 4.31 -8.67 5.17
N HIS A 230 2.99 -8.73 5.20
CA HIS A 230 2.11 -7.75 4.58
C HIS A 230 2.31 -6.37 5.20
N GLU A 231 2.34 -5.35 4.35
CA GLU A 231 2.30 -3.95 4.73
C GLU A 231 0.93 -3.37 4.36
N GLY A 232 0.42 -2.44 5.17
CA GLY A 232 -0.85 -1.76 4.89
C GLY A 232 -0.62 -0.45 4.14
N LEU A 233 -1.51 -0.12 3.20
CA LEU A 233 -1.58 1.19 2.56
C LEU A 233 -3.02 1.70 2.61
N TYR A 234 -3.24 2.75 3.38
CA TYR A 234 -4.56 3.36 3.58
C TYR A 234 -4.62 4.68 2.85
N VAL A 235 -5.72 4.94 2.16
CA VAL A 235 -5.98 6.14 1.40
C VAL A 235 -7.02 6.96 2.13
N PHE A 236 -6.72 8.22 2.41
CA PHE A 236 -7.63 9.16 3.05
C PHE A 236 -7.84 10.38 2.19
N ASP A 237 -9.04 10.94 2.28
CA ASP A 237 -9.31 12.28 1.80
C ASP A 237 -8.37 13.27 2.51
N PRO A 238 -7.78 14.27 1.84
CA PRO A 238 -6.93 15.27 2.48
C PRO A 238 -7.61 15.99 3.65
N SER A 239 -8.94 16.16 3.57
CA SER A 239 -9.76 16.79 4.61
C SER A 239 -9.99 15.90 5.83
N ALA A 240 -9.71 14.60 5.73
CA ALA A 240 -9.98 13.62 6.78
C ALA A 240 -9.24 13.91 8.11
N PHE A 241 -8.15 14.68 8.05
CA PHE A 241 -7.35 15.12 9.19
C PHE A 241 -7.23 16.65 9.30
N GLU A 242 -8.21 17.38 8.79
CA GLU A 242 -8.20 18.85 8.71
C GLU A 242 -8.03 19.57 10.06
N PRO A 243 -7.70 20.88 10.05
CA PRO A 243 -7.45 21.69 11.25
C PRO A 243 -8.61 21.73 12.26
N GLY A 244 -9.84 21.40 11.86
CA GLY A 244 -10.97 21.24 12.78
C GLY A 244 -10.82 20.04 13.72
N CYS A 245 -9.89 19.14 13.41
CA CYS A 245 -9.56 17.99 14.21
C CYS A 245 -8.60 18.36 15.36
N SER A 246 -9.12 18.40 16.59
CA SER A 246 -8.29 18.72 17.76
C SER A 246 -7.19 17.68 18.02
N THR A 247 -7.42 16.41 17.66
CA THR A 247 -6.46 15.32 17.86
C THR A 247 -6.68 14.23 16.83
N VAL A 248 -5.64 13.89 16.08
CA VAL A 248 -5.65 12.72 15.18
C VAL A 248 -4.98 11.54 15.88
N ARG A 249 -5.66 10.39 15.90
CA ARG A 249 -5.16 9.16 16.52
C ARG A 249 -5.30 8.00 15.56
N LEU A 250 -4.21 7.25 15.38
CA LEU A 250 -4.23 5.96 14.70
C LEU A 250 -4.24 4.84 15.74
N VAL A 251 -4.91 3.74 15.44
CA VAL A 251 -4.86 2.51 16.24
C VAL A 251 -4.50 1.36 15.32
N LEU A 252 -3.32 0.77 15.55
CA LEU A 252 -2.74 -0.25 14.70
C LEU A 252 -2.90 -1.62 15.33
N TYR A 253 -3.34 -2.61 14.56
CA TYR A 253 -3.58 -3.97 15.03
C TYR A 253 -2.65 -4.93 14.32
N GLY A 254 -1.94 -5.76 15.09
CA GLY A 254 -1.08 -6.82 14.57
C GLY A 254 -1.74 -8.18 14.61
N GLU A 255 -1.37 -9.06 13.68
CA GLU A 255 -1.92 -10.41 13.55
C GLU A 255 -1.74 -11.28 14.80
N LYS A 256 -0.67 -11.05 15.57
CA LYS A 256 -0.40 -11.83 16.80
C LYS A 256 -1.38 -11.53 17.93
N VAL A 257 -1.88 -10.30 18.00
CA VAL A 257 -2.80 -9.85 19.06
C VAL A 257 -3.84 -8.90 18.45
N PRO A 258 -4.76 -9.41 17.60
CA PRO A 258 -5.63 -8.60 16.76
C PRO A 258 -6.68 -7.80 17.55
N GLU A 259 -6.91 -8.14 18.81
CA GLU A 259 -7.83 -7.45 19.72
C GLU A 259 -7.20 -6.25 20.44
N ARG A 260 -5.86 -6.21 20.56
CA ARG A 260 -5.16 -5.16 21.28
C ARG A 260 -4.48 -4.21 20.31
N GLY A 261 -5.15 -3.12 20.00
CA GLY A 261 -4.59 -2.05 19.18
C GLY A 261 -3.49 -1.26 19.88
N GLU A 262 -2.49 -0.81 19.12
CA GLU A 262 -1.44 0.11 19.54
C GLU A 262 -1.84 1.53 19.15
N PRO A 263 -2.29 2.38 20.09
CA PRO A 263 -2.68 3.75 19.78
C PRO A 263 -1.44 4.62 19.54
N ARG A 264 -1.55 5.51 18.54
CA ARG A 264 -0.56 6.55 18.25
C ARG A 264 -1.27 7.87 17.95
N THR A 265 -1.08 8.84 18.83
CA THR A 265 -1.48 10.23 18.57
C THR A 265 -0.46 10.88 17.63
N ILE A 266 -0.95 11.58 16.62
CA ILE A 266 -0.11 12.26 15.63
C ILE A 266 0.20 13.67 16.12
N GLU A 267 1.48 14.06 16.06
CA GLU A 267 1.88 15.41 16.46
C GLU A 267 1.25 16.46 15.52
N SER A 268 0.82 17.59 16.08
CA SER A 268 0.21 18.69 15.31
C SER A 268 1.13 19.25 14.23
N SER A 269 2.45 19.20 14.43
CA SER A 269 3.44 19.64 13.45
C SER A 269 3.40 18.78 12.18
N ILE A 270 3.22 17.46 12.29
CA ILE A 270 3.06 16.56 11.14
C ILE A 270 1.77 16.92 10.40
N LEU A 271 0.66 17.09 11.12
CA LEU A 271 -0.62 17.46 10.53
C LEU A 271 -0.57 18.81 9.81
N GLN A 272 0.12 19.80 10.39
CA GLN A 272 0.34 21.10 9.75
C GLN A 272 1.16 21.00 8.47
N GLN A 273 2.21 20.16 8.47
CA GLN A 273 3.03 19.94 7.29
C GLN A 273 2.26 19.20 6.18
N ILE A 274 1.45 18.19 6.54
CA ILE A 274 0.52 17.53 5.62
C ILE A 274 -0.46 18.56 5.05
N ALA A 275 -1.09 19.38 5.89
CA ALA A 275 -2.02 20.40 5.44
C ALA A 275 -1.36 21.41 4.48
N GLN A 276 -0.11 21.81 4.73
CA GLN A 276 0.67 22.66 3.82
C GLN A 276 0.93 21.98 2.47
N ASP A 277 1.31 20.70 2.48
CA ASP A 277 1.49 19.91 1.27
C ASP A 277 0.20 19.77 0.45
N PHE A 278 -0.98 19.89 1.05
CA PHE A 278 -2.29 19.91 0.36
C PHE A 278 -2.84 21.31 0.10
N ALA A 279 -2.12 22.38 0.47
CA ALA A 279 -2.60 23.75 0.25
C ALA A 279 -2.84 24.08 -1.23
N LEU A 280 -2.14 23.41 -2.16
CA LEU A 280 -2.33 23.56 -3.60
C LEU A 280 -3.73 23.11 -4.11
N TYR A 281 -4.51 22.41 -3.28
CA TYR A 281 -5.88 21.98 -3.60
C TYR A 281 -6.97 22.86 -2.95
N ARG A 282 -6.61 23.77 -2.04
CA ARG A 282 -7.55 24.40 -1.09
C ARG A 282 -8.44 25.52 -1.69
N ASP A 283 -8.09 26.02 -2.87
CA ASP A 283 -8.77 27.14 -3.56
C ASP A 283 -9.56 26.69 -4.81
N ARG A 284 -9.98 25.43 -4.89
CA ARG A 284 -10.67 24.86 -6.06
C ARG A 284 -11.95 24.13 -5.71
#